data_AF-A0A8T3XA53-F1
#
_entry.id   AF-A0A8T3XA53-F1
#
_cell.length_a   1.000
_cell.length_b   1.000
_cell.length_c   1.000
_cell.angle_alpha   90.00
_cell.angle_beta   90.00
_cell.angle_gamma   90.00
#
_symmetry.space_group_name_H-M   'P 1'
#
loop_
_entity.id
_entity.type
_entity.pdbx_description
1 polymer ?
#
loop_
_entity_poly.entity_id
_entity_poly.type
_entity_poly.pdbx_seq_one_letter_code
_entity_poly.pdbx_strand_id
1 'polypeptide(L)'
;MKLALEFRKRIPFLRLIPDKVYFDLNFDEFFLPDDEINELRKSLESMLNHYVMTYKTNGFDDKMPKEKHLCFNLEIAELNVRQMKILSDFESIAKRKGVSFCVYRKPLKLVPQIDLKAFPRY
;
A
#
# COMPACT_ATOMS: atom_id res chain seq x y z
N MET A 1 8.42 -13.68 9.03
CA MET A 1 9.14 -12.59 9.72
C MET A 1 10.22 -11.91 8.89
N LYS A 2 11.21 -12.62 8.30
CA LYS A 2 12.30 -11.96 7.53
C LYS A 2 11.81 -11.09 6.37
N LEU A 3 10.82 -11.56 5.60
CA LEU A 3 10.26 -10.83 4.46
C LEU A 3 9.57 -9.52 4.86
N ALA A 4 8.77 -9.53 5.92
CA ALA A 4 8.12 -8.32 6.46
C ALA A 4 9.15 -7.26 6.88
N LEU A 5 10.24 -7.66 7.54
CA LEU A 5 11.30 -6.71 7.90
C LEU A 5 11.97 -6.08 6.68
N GLU A 6 12.11 -6.83 5.59
CA GLU A 6 12.69 -6.32 4.34
C GLU A 6 11.79 -5.27 3.67
N PHE A 7 10.47 -5.47 3.70
CA PHE A 7 9.52 -4.45 3.26
C PHE A 7 9.67 -3.14 4.03
N ARG A 8 9.79 -3.18 5.37
CA ARG A 8 10.05 -1.98 6.18
C ARG A 8 11.42 -1.32 5.93
N LYS A 9 12.39 -2.01 5.32
CA LYS A 9 13.64 -1.39 4.88
C LYS A 9 13.47 -0.66 3.55
N ARG A 10 12.82 -1.31 2.58
CA ARG A 10 12.64 -0.79 1.22
C ARG A 10 11.52 0.25 1.11
N ILE A 11 10.50 0.16 1.95
CA ILE A 11 9.32 1.04 1.98
C ILE A 11 9.19 1.61 3.42
N PRO A 12 9.89 2.72 3.73
CA PRO A 12 10.08 3.17 5.11
C PRO A 12 8.79 3.57 5.84
N PHE A 13 7.77 4.04 5.12
CA PHE A 13 6.51 4.47 5.75
C PHE A 13 5.78 3.31 6.45
N LEU A 14 6.05 2.06 6.07
CA LEU A 14 5.49 0.87 6.75
C LEU A 14 5.92 0.76 8.22
N ARG A 15 6.96 1.50 8.64
CA ARG A 15 7.37 1.60 10.06
C ARG A 15 6.43 2.47 10.89
N LEU A 16 5.62 3.30 10.24
CA LEU A 16 4.62 4.14 10.89
C LEU A 16 3.34 3.35 11.22
N ILE A 17 3.18 2.14 10.66
CA ILE A 17 2.05 1.25 10.93
C ILE A 17 2.33 0.47 12.23
N PRO A 18 1.38 0.43 13.18
CA PRO A 18 1.53 -0.37 14.40
C PRO A 18 1.83 -1.83 14.10
N ASP A 19 2.74 -2.44 14.85
CA ASP A 19 3.19 -3.82 14.64
C ASP A 19 2.05 -4.84 14.60
N LYS A 20 1.03 -4.66 15.46
CA LYS A 20 -0.16 -5.53 15.49
C LYS A 20 -0.91 -5.55 14.16
N VAL A 21 -1.01 -4.42 13.48
CA VAL A 21 -1.65 -4.33 12.16
C VAL A 21 -0.68 -4.86 11.11
N TYR A 22 0.57 -4.39 11.16
CA TYR A 22 1.57 -4.67 10.12
C TYR A 22 1.88 -6.16 9.96
N PHE A 23 2.15 -6.87 11.04
CA PHE A 23 2.50 -8.29 10.98
C PHE A 23 1.30 -9.20 10.70
N ASP A 24 0.09 -8.66 10.76
CA ASP A 24 -1.14 -9.39 10.44
C ASP A 24 -1.50 -9.32 8.94
N LEU A 25 -0.86 -8.42 8.18
CA LEU A 25 -1.12 -8.21 6.76
C LEU A 25 -0.76 -9.43 5.91
N ASN A 26 -1.46 -9.56 4.78
CA ASN A 26 -1.08 -10.48 3.72
C ASN A 26 0.12 -9.90 2.95
N PHE A 27 1.31 -10.48 3.11
CA PHE A 27 2.49 -10.04 2.38
C PHE A 27 2.56 -10.59 0.94
N ASP A 28 1.71 -11.56 0.58
CA ASP A 28 1.74 -12.18 -0.74
C ASP A 28 1.21 -11.24 -1.83
N GLU A 29 0.39 -10.25 -1.47
CA GLU A 29 -0.09 -9.21 -2.38
C GLU A 29 0.99 -8.16 -2.71
N PHE A 30 1.98 -8.01 -1.83
CA PHE A 30 3.01 -7.00 -1.98
C PHE A 30 4.08 -7.40 -2.97
N PHE A 31 4.56 -6.41 -3.72
CA PHE A 31 5.75 -6.55 -4.53
C PHE A 31 6.94 -5.96 -3.78
N LEU A 32 7.96 -6.76 -3.48
CA LEU A 32 9.20 -6.26 -2.87
C LEU A 32 10.00 -5.50 -3.94
N PRO A 33 10.16 -4.17 -3.83
CA PRO A 33 10.73 -3.38 -4.90
C PRO A 33 12.23 -3.65 -5.05
N ASP A 34 12.65 -3.93 -6.28
CA ASP A 34 14.05 -3.85 -6.69
C ASP A 34 14.50 -2.38 -6.74
N ASP A 35 15.77 -2.13 -7.09
CA ASP A 35 16.32 -0.78 -7.08
C ASP A 35 15.58 0.16 -8.05
N GLU A 36 15.21 -0.32 -9.23
CA GLU A 36 14.49 0.46 -10.24
C GLU A 36 13.08 0.83 -9.77
N ILE A 37 12.29 -0.14 -9.29
CA ILE A 37 10.94 0.12 -8.77
C ILE A 37 11.02 0.99 -7.52
N ASN A 38 12.04 0.84 -6.69
CA ASN A 38 12.20 1.66 -5.49
C ASN A 38 12.50 3.12 -5.83
N GLU A 39 13.35 3.40 -6.82
CA GLU A 39 13.61 4.78 -7.28
C GLU A 39 12.38 5.38 -7.97
N LEU A 40 11.65 4.58 -8.76
CA LEU A 40 10.39 5.00 -9.36
C LEU A 40 9.35 5.37 -8.28
N ARG A 41 9.20 4.51 -7.26
CA ARG A 41 8.34 4.74 -6.09
C ARG A 41 8.72 6.03 -5.35
N LYS A 42 10.00 6.23 -5.02
CA LYS A 42 10.47 7.45 -4.32
C LYS A 42 10.19 8.72 -5.13
N SER A 43 10.43 8.67 -6.43
CA SER A 43 10.16 9.78 -7.34
C SER A 43 8.66 10.11 -7.34
N LEU A 44 7.81 9.07 -7.39
CA LEU A 44 6.36 9.23 -7.29
C LEU A 44 5.92 9.83 -5.93
N GLU A 45 6.46 9.34 -4.82
CA GLU A 45 6.20 9.90 -3.48
C GLU A 45 6.55 11.39 -3.41
N SER A 46 7.70 11.78 -3.99
CA SER A 46 8.14 13.18 -4.04
C SER A 46 7.21 14.04 -4.88
N MET A 47 6.71 13.54 -6.01
CA MET A 47 5.82 14.29 -6.91
C MET A 47 4.39 14.41 -6.37
N LEU A 48 3.89 13.37 -5.70
CA LEU A 48 2.53 13.36 -5.16
C LEU A 48 2.45 13.95 -3.76
N ASN A 49 3.57 14.04 -3.04
CA ASN A 49 3.65 14.36 -1.61
C ASN A 49 2.81 13.40 -0.74
N HIS A 50 2.78 12.13 -1.13
CA HIS A 50 2.04 11.06 -0.47
C HIS A 50 2.91 9.80 -0.34
N TYR A 51 2.48 8.84 0.47
CA TYR A 51 3.18 7.56 0.58
C TYR A 51 2.77 6.63 -0.55
N VAL A 52 3.70 5.84 -1.08
CA VAL A 52 3.43 4.92 -2.18
C VAL A 52 3.83 3.50 -1.79
N MET A 53 2.88 2.57 -1.94
CA MET A 53 3.07 1.14 -1.75
C MET A 53 3.13 0.42 -3.09
N THR A 54 3.86 -0.70 -3.13
CA THR A 54 4.02 -1.54 -4.32
C THR A 54 3.29 -2.86 -4.17
N TYR A 55 2.42 -3.15 -5.13
CA TYR A 55 1.63 -4.39 -5.20
C TYR A 55 1.98 -5.18 -6.45
N LYS A 56 1.81 -6.51 -6.38
CA LYS A 56 1.75 -7.33 -7.58
C LYS A 56 0.44 -7.01 -8.31
N THR A 57 0.45 -6.86 -9.63
CA THR A 57 -0.77 -6.54 -10.40
C THR A 57 -1.90 -7.55 -10.23
N ASN A 58 -1.58 -8.81 -9.90
CA ASN A 58 -2.54 -9.87 -9.61
C ASN A 58 -2.39 -10.40 -8.17
N GLY A 59 -1.93 -9.56 -7.25
CA GLY A 59 -1.64 -9.96 -5.87
C GLY A 59 -2.84 -9.96 -4.94
N PHE A 60 -3.95 -9.34 -5.33
CA PHE A 60 -5.14 -9.23 -4.50
C PHE A 60 -5.89 -10.56 -4.41
N ASP A 61 -6.06 -11.07 -3.19
CA ASP A 61 -6.83 -12.28 -2.89
C ASP A 61 -8.15 -11.88 -2.20
N ASP A 62 -9.25 -11.93 -2.95
CA ASP A 62 -10.59 -11.55 -2.46
C ASP A 62 -11.18 -12.51 -1.42
N LYS A 63 -10.56 -13.68 -1.23
CA LYS A 63 -10.97 -14.67 -0.22
C LYS A 63 -10.37 -14.38 1.16
N MET A 64 -9.37 -13.50 1.24
CA MET A 64 -8.78 -13.13 2.52
C MET A 64 -9.67 -12.14 3.28
N PRO A 65 -9.66 -12.17 4.62
CA PRO A 65 -10.34 -11.16 5.42
C PRO A 65 -9.85 -9.75 5.09
N LYS A 66 -10.77 -8.78 5.04
CA LYS A 66 -10.49 -7.39 4.63
C LYS A 66 -9.35 -6.77 5.44
N GLU A 67 -9.32 -7.06 6.74
CA GLU A 67 -8.29 -6.60 7.67
C GLU A 67 -6.87 -7.07 7.35
N LYS A 68 -6.71 -8.10 6.51
CA LYS A 68 -5.40 -8.58 6.04
C LYS A 68 -4.83 -7.73 4.92
N HIS A 69 -5.64 -6.95 4.23
CA HIS A 69 -5.21 -6.09 3.14
C HIS A 69 -4.88 -4.69 3.66
N LEU A 70 -3.75 -4.15 3.23
CA LEU A 70 -3.30 -2.85 3.73
C LEU A 70 -4.26 -1.70 3.36
N CYS A 71 -4.93 -1.79 2.20
CA CYS A 71 -5.88 -0.78 1.72
C CYS A 71 -7.14 -0.64 2.58
N PHE A 72 -7.51 -1.64 3.38
CA PHE A 72 -8.62 -1.51 4.35
C PHE A 72 -8.16 -0.98 5.71
N ASN A 73 -6.84 -0.91 5.94
CA ASN A 73 -6.26 -0.44 7.20
C ASN A 73 -5.77 1.01 7.12
N LEU A 74 -5.54 1.55 5.92
CA LEU A 74 -4.98 2.89 5.70
C LEU A 74 -5.86 3.77 4.82
N GLU A 75 -5.93 5.06 5.12
CA GLU A 75 -6.58 6.04 4.25
C GLU A 75 -5.79 6.22 2.93
N ILE A 76 -6.48 5.98 1.81
CA ILE A 76 -5.98 6.25 0.46
C ILE A 76 -5.84 7.77 0.27
N ALA A 77 -4.83 8.20 -0.49
CA ALA A 77 -4.66 9.61 -0.83
C ALA A 77 -5.75 10.08 -1.80
N GLU A 78 -6.33 11.25 -1.53
CA GLU A 78 -7.17 11.95 -2.50
C GLU A 78 -6.27 12.67 -3.51
N LEU A 79 -6.24 12.16 -4.74
CA LEU A 79 -5.41 12.71 -5.81
C LEU A 79 -6.25 13.60 -6.74
N ASN A 80 -5.73 14.78 -7.05
CA ASN A 80 -6.32 15.62 -8.09
C ASN A 80 -6.01 15.07 -9.50
N VAL A 81 -6.65 15.62 -10.52
CA VAL A 81 -6.52 15.16 -11.92
C VAL A 81 -5.05 15.12 -12.39
N ARG A 82 -4.23 16.11 -12.01
CA ARG A 82 -2.82 16.15 -12.38
C ARG A 82 -2.03 15.04 -11.71
N GLN A 83 -2.28 14.80 -10.42
CA GLN A 83 -1.65 13.73 -9.65
C GLN A 83 -2.06 12.34 -10.17
N MET A 84 -3.33 12.15 -10.54
CA MET A 84 -3.81 10.93 -11.18
C MET A 84 -3.09 10.64 -12.50
N LYS A 85 -2.83 11.68 -13.31
CA LYS A 85 -2.05 11.53 -14.54
C LYS A 85 -0.61 11.08 -14.25
N ILE A 86 0.05 11.72 -13.29
CA ILE A 86 1.41 11.34 -12.86
C ILE A 86 1.45 9.88 -12.40
N LEU A 87 0.49 9.47 -11.57
CA LEU A 87 0.37 8.08 -11.13
C LEU A 87 0.25 7.12 -12.32
N SER A 88 -0.65 7.41 -13.26
CA SER A 88 -0.87 6.59 -14.46
C SER A 88 0.38 6.45 -15.35
N ASP A 89 1.14 7.52 -15.53
CA ASP A 89 2.39 7.50 -16.30
C ASP A 89 3.43 6.58 -15.62
N PHE A 90 3.53 6.63 -14.30
CA PHE A 90 4.43 5.78 -13.51
C PHE A 90 3.97 4.32 -13.49
N GLU A 91 2.66 4.07 -13.35
CA GLU A 91 2.11 2.71 -13.42
C GLU A 91 2.34 2.07 -14.78
N SER A 92 2.29 2.84 -15.87
CA SER A 92 2.58 2.32 -17.23
C SER A 92 4.01 1.79 -17.38
N ILE A 93 4.96 2.39 -16.66
CA ILE A 93 6.35 1.92 -16.60
C ILE A 93 6.43 0.67 -15.72
N ALA A 94 5.86 0.72 -14.51
CA ALA A 94 5.93 -0.34 -13.51
C ALA A 94 5.18 -1.62 -13.93
N LYS A 95 4.13 -1.49 -14.75
CA LYS A 95 3.32 -2.62 -15.25
C LYS A 95 4.14 -3.64 -16.04
N ARG A 96 5.23 -3.21 -16.68
CA ARG A 96 6.15 -4.12 -17.39
C ARG A 96 6.83 -5.13 -16.46
N LYS A 97 6.88 -4.83 -15.16
CA LYS A 97 7.38 -5.70 -14.10
C LYS A 97 6.27 -6.35 -13.25
N GLY A 98 5.01 -6.23 -13.66
CA GLY A 98 3.88 -6.75 -12.89
C GLY A 98 3.65 -6.00 -11.57
N VAL A 99 4.01 -4.70 -11.52
CA VAL A 99 3.85 -3.85 -10.34
C VAL A 99 2.74 -2.82 -10.56
N SER A 100 1.91 -2.61 -9.53
CA SER A 100 0.99 -1.47 -9.42
C SER A 100 1.31 -0.66 -8.17
N PHE A 101 0.98 0.63 -8.23
CA PHE A 101 1.21 1.56 -7.12
C PHE A 101 -0.11 1.91 -6.44
N CYS A 102 -0.15 1.80 -5.12
CA CYS A 102 -1.23 2.38 -4.32
C CYS A 102 -0.70 3.57 -3.53
N VAL A 103 -1.46 4.67 -3.52
CA VAL A 103 -1.04 5.92 -2.90
C VAL A 103 -1.83 6.14 -1.60
N TYR A 104 -1.12 6.26 -0.49
CA TYR A 104 -1.69 6.49 0.83
C TYR A 104 -1.45 7.92 1.29
N ARG A 105 -2.42 8.44 2.04
CA ARG A 105 -2.38 9.81 2.55
C ARG A 105 -1.12 10.07 3.39
N LYS A 106 -0.62 11.31 3.30
CA LYS A 106 0.39 11.86 4.20
C LYS A 106 -0.21 13.08 4.92
N PRO A 107 -0.20 13.17 6.26
CA PRO A 107 0.28 12.15 7.21
C PRO A 107 -0.53 10.84 7.14
N LEU A 108 0.09 9.73 7.57
CA LEU A 108 -0.52 8.40 7.54
C LEU A 108 -1.68 8.35 8.52
N LYS A 109 -2.83 7.80 8.10
CA LYS A 109 -4.00 7.64 8.96
C LYS A 109 -4.57 6.23 8.82
N LEU A 110 -4.84 5.60 9.96
CA LEU A 110 -5.51 4.30 10.02
C LEU A 110 -7.00 4.50 9.76
N VAL A 111 -7.60 3.59 8.99
CA VAL A 111 -9.06 3.52 8.89
C VAL A 111 -9.58 2.94 10.21
N PRO A 112 -10.57 3.58 10.86
CA PRO A 112 -11.22 3.00 12.01
C PRO A 112 -11.84 1.66 11.62
N GLN A 113 -11.31 0.57 12.16
CA GLN A 113 -11.96 -0.72 12.02
C GLN A 113 -13.23 -0.68 12.87
N ILE A 114 -14.39 -0.49 12.22
CA ILE A 114 -15.68 -0.64 12.90
C ILE A 114 -15.76 -2.10 13.28
N ASP A 115 -15.83 -2.38 14.58
CA ASP A 115 -16.03 -3.74 15.07
C ASP A 115 -17.43 -4.21 14.67
N LEU A 116 -17.52 -4.88 13.52
CA LEU A 116 -18.78 -5.43 13.01
C LEU A 116 -19.31 -6.55 13.92
N LYS A 117 -18.57 -7.01 14.93
CA LYS A 117 -19.07 -7.91 15.97
C LYS A 117 -19.86 -7.18 17.07
N ALA A 118 -19.80 -5.86 17.14
CA ALA A 118 -20.56 -5.06 18.11
C ALA A 118 -22.03 -4.85 17.71
N PHE A 119 -22.43 -5.24 16.50
CA PHE A 119 -23.81 -5.17 16.04
C PHE A 119 -24.40 -6.59 15.94
N PRO A 120 -25.27 -7.00 16.87
CA PRO A 120 -26.03 -8.23 16.69
C PRO A 120 -26.84 -8.09 15.41
N ARG A 121 -26.70 -9.06 14.49
CA ARG A 121 -27.63 -9.21 13.37
C ARG A 121 -28.98 -9.57 14.00
N TYR A 122 -29.91 -8.60 14.02
CA TYR A 122 -31.31 -8.83 14.38
C TYR A 122 -31.99 -9.73 13.35
#